data_AF-Q9P9T3-F1
#
_entry.id   AF-Q9P9T3-F1
#
_cell.length_a   1.000
_cell.length_b   1.000
_cell.length_c   1.000
_cell.angle_alpha   90.00
_cell.angle_beta   90.00
_cell.angle_gamma   90.00
#
_symmetry.space_group_name_H-M   'P 1'
#
loop_
_entity.id
_entity.type
_entity.pdbx_description
1 polymer ?
#
loop_
_entity_poly.entity_id
_entity_poly.type
_entity_poly.pdbx_seq_one_letter_code
_entity_poly.pdbx_strand_id
1 'polypeptide(L)' 'MRQTRVEVILPPQGVLQPCEAPELGRVDTVRDLLNQTLGWRFAYEQCAAQVRCVAAWAQAASVGQPWSADGCGEEAE' A
#
# COMPACT_ATOMS: atom_id res chain seq x y z
N MET A 1 25.83 9.55 30.96
CA MET A 1 24.64 8.84 30.42
C MET A 1 24.60 9.10 28.92
N ARG A 2 24.66 8.07 28.06
CA ARG A 2 24.42 8.27 26.62
C ARG A 2 22.90 8.29 26.42
N GLN A 3 22.36 9.43 26.01
CA GLN A 3 20.98 9.51 25.55
C GLN A 3 20.93 8.87 24.16
N THR A 4 20.36 7.67 24.06
CA THR A 4 20.04 7.07 22.76
C THR A 4 18.90 7.89 22.16
N ARG A 5 19.20 8.67 21.13
CA ARG A 5 18.16 9.38 20.38
C ARG A 5 17.49 8.34 19.47
N VAL A 6 16.24 8.00 19.76
CA VAL A 6 15.43 7.19 18.85
C VAL A 6 14.90 8.16 17.79
N GLU A 7 15.42 8.07 16.58
CA GLU A 7 14.87 8.79 15.44
C GLU A 7 13.74 7.96 14.87
N VAL A 8 12.50 8.46 14.97
CA VAL A 8 11.33 7.82 14.38
C VAL A 8 11.30 8.20 12.91
N ILE A 9 11.73 7.29 12.04
CA ILE A 9 11.50 7.41 10.60
C ILE A 9 10.04 7.03 10.39
N LEU A 10 9.22 8.00 9.98
CA LEU A 10 7.83 7.74 9.63
C LEU A 10 7.73 7.24 8.19
N PRO A 11 6.78 6.33 7.91
CA PRO A 11 6.50 5.96 6.54
C PRO A 11 5.91 7.16 5.79
N PRO A 12 6.17 7.22 4.48
CA PRO A 12 5.45 8.09 3.58
C PRO A 12 3.93 7.90 3.71
N GLN A 13 3.16 8.98 3.57
CA GLN A 13 1.73 8.97 3.88
C GLN A 13 0.93 8.11 2.89
N GLY A 14 1.33 8.05 1.61
CA GLY A 14 0.66 7.23 0.60
C GLY A 14 0.83 5.72 0.87
N VAL A 15 1.99 5.35 1.39
CA VAL A 15 2.33 3.95 1.68
C VAL A 15 1.45 3.34 2.78
N LEU A 16 0.98 4.14 3.75
CA LEU A 16 0.10 3.68 4.83
C LEU A 16 -1.40 3.78 4.54
N GLN A 17 -1.82 4.27 3.36
CA GLN A 17 -3.25 4.35 3.07
C GLN A 17 -3.91 2.96 3.20
N PRO A 18 -5.12 2.86 3.77
CA PRO A 18 -5.84 1.60 3.75
C PRO A 18 -6.09 1.12 2.32
N CYS A 19 -6.02 -0.20 2.10
CA CYS A 19 -6.45 -0.76 0.83
C CYS A 19 -7.94 -0.47 0.60
N GLU A 20 -8.27 0.09 -0.56
CA GLU A 20 -9.67 0.35 -0.93
C GLU A 20 -10.35 -0.94 -1.41
N ALA A 21 -11.50 -1.25 -0.82
CA ALA A 21 -12.39 -2.27 -1.34
C ALA A 21 -13.21 -1.69 -2.51
N PRO A 22 -13.49 -2.48 -3.56
CA PRO A 22 -14.36 -2.02 -4.64
C PRO A 22 -15.79 -1.85 -4.13
N GLU A 23 -16.52 -0.87 -4.69
CA GLU A 23 -17.95 -0.70 -4.39
C GLU A 23 -18.75 -1.93 -4.86
N LEU A 24 -19.59 -2.45 -3.97
CA LEU A 24 -20.47 -3.57 -4.29
C LEU A 24 -21.82 -3.03 -4.75
N GLY A 25 -22.04 -3.07 -6.06
CA GLY A 25 -23.36 -2.87 -6.63
C GLY A 25 -24.33 -4.01 -6.29
N ARG A 26 -25.59 -3.83 -6.66
CA ARG A 26 -26.57 -4.93 -6.66
C ARG A 26 -26.16 -6.00 -7.68
N VAL A 27 -26.35 -7.28 -7.34
CA VAL A 27 -26.11 -8.40 -8.25
C VAL A 27 -27.44 -8.92 -8.75
N ASP A 28 -27.80 -8.60 -9.99
CA ASP A 28 -29.03 -9.09 -10.62
C ASP A 28 -28.73 -10.14 -11.71
N THR A 29 -27.50 -10.18 -12.21
CA THR A 29 -27.08 -11.08 -13.28
C THR A 29 -25.74 -11.77 -12.99
N VAL A 30 -25.46 -12.86 -13.69
CA VAL A 30 -24.13 -13.51 -13.67
C VAL A 30 -23.04 -12.55 -14.11
N ARG A 31 -23.33 -11.62 -15.04
CA ARG A 31 -22.39 -10.60 -15.48
C ARG A 31 -22.00 -9.66 -14.34
N ASP A 32 -22.95 -9.27 -13.50
CA ASP A 32 -22.67 -8.40 -12.35
C ASP A 32 -21.74 -9.09 -11.36
N LEU A 33 -21.99 -10.38 -11.08
CA LEU A 33 -21.12 -11.19 -10.23
C LEU A 33 -19.70 -11.29 -10.79
N LEU A 34 -19.56 -11.52 -12.09
CA LEU A 34 -18.24 -11.58 -12.75
C LEU A 34 -17.51 -10.24 -12.69
N ASN A 35 -18.22 -9.14 -12.96
CA ASN A 35 -17.66 -7.79 -12.85
C ASN A 35 -17.20 -7.48 -11.42
N GLN A 36 -17.99 -7.83 -10.40
CA GLN A 36 -17.60 -7.66 -9.00
C GLN A 36 -16.38 -8.52 -8.64
N THR A 37 -16.33 -9.76 -9.10
CA THR A 37 -15.19 -10.65 -8.87
C THR A 37 -13.91 -10.08 -9.50
N LEU A 38 -14.00 -9.51 -10.71
CA LEU A 38 -12.88 -8.85 -11.36
C LEU A 38 -12.46 -7.56 -10.63
N GLY A 39 -13.43 -6.77 -10.15
CA GLY A 39 -13.16 -5.59 -9.33
C GLY A 39 -12.40 -5.92 -8.06
N TRP A 40 -12.81 -6.99 -7.36
CA TRP A 40 -12.08 -7.49 -6.20
C TRP A 40 -10.67 -7.95 -6.54
N ARG A 41 -10.51 -8.72 -7.61
CA ARG A 41 -9.18 -9.15 -8.05
C ARG A 41 -8.25 -7.96 -8.27
N PHE A 42 -8.72 -6.93 -8.97
CA PHE A 42 -7.94 -5.72 -9.22
C PHE A 42 -7.61 -4.95 -7.93
N ALA A 43 -8.57 -4.81 -7.01
CA ALA A 43 -8.35 -4.20 -5.70
C ALA A 43 -7.30 -4.96 -4.87
N TYR A 44 -7.34 -6.30 -4.88
CA TYR A 44 -6.33 -7.13 -4.21
C TYR A 44 -4.95 -6.99 -4.83
N GLU A 45 -4.84 -6.92 -6.16
CA GLU A 45 -3.56 -6.72 -6.85
C GLU A 45 -2.92 -5.37 -6.47
N GLN A 46 -3.71 -4.30 -6.41
CA GLN A 46 -3.26 -2.98 -5.94
C GLN A 46 -2.85 -2.99 -4.47
N CYS A 47 -3.67 -3.58 -3.60
CA CYS A 47 -3.37 -3.71 -2.17
C CYS A 47 -2.06 -4.49 -1.95
N ALA A 48 -1.84 -5.57 -2.70
CA ALA A 48 -0.60 -6.33 -2.63
C ALA A 48 0.63 -5.50 -3.05
N ALA A 49 0.49 -4.59 -4.04
CA ALA A 49 1.56 -3.67 -4.41
C ALA A 49 1.87 -2.69 -3.27
N GLN A 50 0.85 -2.11 -2.65
CA GLN A 50 1.01 -1.19 -1.53
C GLN A 50 1.69 -1.85 -0.31
N VAL A 51 1.31 -3.08 0.04
CA VAL A 51 1.97 -3.83 1.13
C VAL A 51 3.45 -4.08 0.83
N ARG A 52 3.82 -4.32 -0.44
CA ARG A 52 5.24 -4.43 -0.83
C ARG A 52 5.99 -3.11 -0.63
N CYS A 53 5.34 -1.98 -0.89
CA CYS A 53 5.91 -0.65 -0.64
C CYS A 53 6.14 -0.39 0.86
N VAL A 54 5.17 -0.74 1.71
CA VAL A 54 5.34 -0.68 3.19
C VAL A 54 6.53 -1.54 3.62
N ALA A 55 6.65 -2.76 3.08
CA ALA A 55 7.74 -3.66 3.41
C ALA A 55 9.10 -3.13 2.95
N ALA A 56 9.19 -2.58 1.73
CA ALA A 56 10.41 -1.98 1.19
C ALA A 56 10.85 -0.75 2.00
N TRP A 57 9.91 0.14 2.33
CA TRP A 57 10.15 1.26 3.22
C TRP A 57 10.67 0.79 4.59
N ALA A 58 9.99 -0.17 5.22
CA ALA A 58 10.37 -0.69 6.53
C ALA A 58 11.77 -1.31 6.51
N GLN A 59 12.11 -2.00 5.42
CA GLN A 59 13.45 -2.56 5.23
C GLN A 59 14.51 -1.46 5.13
N ALA A 60 14.29 -0.43 4.31
CA ALA A 60 15.22 0.70 4.19
C ALA A 60 15.38 1.45 5.52
N ALA A 61 14.28 1.74 6.21
CA ALA A 61 14.28 2.38 7.52
C ALA A 61 15.04 1.56 8.58
N SER A 62 14.93 0.23 8.56
CA SER A 62 15.62 -0.66 9.51
C SER A 62 17.15 -0.59 9.44
N VAL A 63 17.69 -0.15 8.30
CA VAL A 63 19.15 0.00 8.06
C VAL A 63 19.57 1.45 7.84
N GLY A 64 18.67 2.42 8.06
CA GLY A 64 18.94 3.85 7.88
C GLY A 64 19.29 4.25 6.44
N GLN A 65 18.75 3.54 5.45
CA GLN A 65 18.90 3.87 4.03
C GLN A 65 17.71 4.68 3.52
N PRO A 66 17.90 5.55 2.51
CA PRO A 66 16.77 6.13 1.79
C PRO A 66 15.99 5.01 1.09
N TRP A 67 14.67 5.10 1.15
CA TRP A 67 13.78 4.19 0.44
C TRP A 67 13.48 4.76 -0.96
N SER A 68 13.14 3.90 -1.92
CA SER A 68 12.67 4.33 -3.25
C SER A 68 11.15 4.16 -3.34
N ALA A 69 10.49 5.21 -3.83
CA ALA A 69 9.07 5.23 -4.14
C ALA A 69 8.71 4.60 -5.50
N ASP A 70 9.69 4.08 -6.24
CA ASP A 70 9.46 3.52 -7.58
C ASP A 70 8.39 2.42 -7.53
N GLY A 71 7.30 2.64 -8.28
CA GLY A 71 6.17 1.71 -8.34
C GLY A 71 5.23 1.75 -7.13
N CYS A 72 5.42 2.67 -6.18
CA CYS A 72 4.60 2.84 -4.98
C CYS A 72 3.53 3.93 -5.09
N GLY A 73 3.39 4.56 -6.26
CA GLY A 73 2.37 5.58 -6.50
C GLY A 73 2.60 6.89 -5.76
N GLU A 74 3.74 7.06 -5.09
CA GLU A 74 4.15 8.34 -4.54
C GLU A 74 4.92 9.11 -5.62
N GLU A 75 4.37 10.25 -6.02
CA GLU A 75 5.13 11.26 -6.75
C GLU A 75 6.23 11.73 -5.82
N ALA A 76 7.49 11.53 -6.22
CA ALA A 76 8.63 12.04 -5.46
C ALA A 76 8.51 13.58 -5.39
N GLU A 77 8.15 14.11 -4.22
CA GLU A 77 8.21 15.54 -3.90
C GLU A 77 9.67 16.02 -3.76
#